data_AF-A0AAW2L8D9-F1
#
_entry.id   AF-A0AAW2L8D9-F1
#
_cell.length_a   1.000
_cell.length_b   1.000
_cell.length_c   1.000
_cell.angle_alpha   90.00
_cell.angle_beta   90.00
_cell.angle_gamma   90.00
#
_symmetry.space_group_name_H-M   'P 1'
#
loop_
_entity.id
_entity.type
_entity.pdbx_description
1 polymer ?
#
loop_
_entity_poly.entity_id
_entity_poly.type
_entity_poly.pdbx_seq_one_letter_code
_entity_poly.pdbx_strand_id
1 'polypeptide(L)'
;MDDAGHVWGSHMRIRVSIDITKPLKRVLKIRTTLGDEQLMSFTYERLPNFCYLCGCLGHLSKYCEMRFTDNFVDPGNATPYGPWLRATNLPSGRNRNSAASLNSP
;
A
#
# COMPACT_ATOMS: atom_id res chain seq x y z
N MET A 1 -0.04 -21.75 14.46
CA MET A 1 0.88 -21.24 15.48
C MET A 1 1.66 -22.45 15.93
N ASP A 2 2.93 -22.52 15.58
CA ASP A 2 3.87 -23.45 16.21
C ASP A 2 4.14 -23.00 17.66
N ASP A 3 4.69 -23.89 18.47
CA ASP A 3 5.04 -23.63 19.88
C ASP A 3 6.10 -22.51 20.05
N ALA A 4 6.69 -22.03 18.95
CA ALA A 4 7.61 -20.87 18.91
C ALA A 4 6.92 -19.55 18.49
N GLY A 5 5.62 -19.55 18.20
CA GLY A 5 4.85 -18.34 17.87
C GLY A 5 5.15 -17.75 16.48
N HIS A 6 5.77 -18.50 15.57
CA HIS A 6 5.99 -18.04 14.20
C HIS A 6 4.66 -17.99 13.43
N VAL A 7 4.33 -16.79 12.95
CA VAL A 7 3.27 -16.60 11.97
C VAL A 7 3.86 -16.93 10.60
N TRP A 8 3.49 -18.06 10.01
CA TRP A 8 3.92 -18.42 8.66
C TRP A 8 3.36 -17.42 7.63
N GLY A 9 4.22 -16.53 7.13
CA GLY A 9 3.91 -15.62 6.02
C GLY A 9 4.63 -14.28 6.13
N SER A 10 4.91 -13.64 4.99
CA SER A 10 5.54 -12.31 4.93
C SER A 10 4.59 -11.14 5.21
N HIS A 11 3.30 -11.41 5.42
CA HIS A 11 2.25 -10.41 5.53
C HIS A 11 1.06 -10.91 6.36
N MET A 12 0.42 -10.00 7.10
CA MET A 12 -0.83 -10.25 7.79
C MET A 12 -2.01 -9.85 6.89
N ARG A 13 -3.04 -10.69 6.81
CA ARG A 13 -4.28 -10.41 6.06
C ARG A 13 -5.42 -10.19 7.02
N ILE A 14 -6.13 -9.08 6.86
CA ILE A 14 -7.32 -8.75 7.63
C ILE A 14 -8.45 -8.36 6.67
N ARG A 15 -9.69 -8.67 7.05
CA ARG A 15 -10.89 -8.19 6.36
C ARG A 15 -11.54 -7.11 7.21
N VAL A 16 -11.76 -5.95 6.60
CA VAL A 16 -12.35 -4.79 7.27
C VAL A 16 -13.36 -4.13 6.34
N SER A 17 -14.37 -3.49 6.92
CA SER A 17 -15.22 -2.55 6.19
C SER A 17 -14.45 -1.25 5.96
N ILE A 18 -14.43 -0.78 4.72
CA ILE A 18 -13.77 0.47 4.33
C ILE A 18 -14.82 1.53 4.00
N ASP A 19 -14.58 2.76 4.46
CA ASP A 19 -15.36 3.92 4.09
C ASP A 19 -14.87 4.44 2.73
N ILE A 20 -15.67 4.25 1.68
CA ILE A 20 -15.30 4.58 0.31
C ILE A 20 -15.22 6.10 0.05
N THR A 21 -15.81 6.91 0.93
CA THR A 21 -15.76 8.38 0.84
C THR A 21 -14.40 8.93 1.28
N LYS A 22 -13.59 8.10 1.95
CA LYS A 22 -12.28 8.46 2.46
C LYS A 22 -11.15 7.87 1.61
N PRO A 23 -9.99 8.54 1.56
CA PRO A 23 -8.82 7.97 0.93
C PRO A 23 -8.37 6.65 1.57
N LEU A 24 -7.85 5.75 0.74
CA LEU A 24 -7.27 4.50 1.22
C LEU A 24 -6.11 4.76 2.18
N LYS A 25 -6.03 3.99 3.27
CA LYS A 25 -4.86 4.05 4.17
C LYS A 25 -3.65 3.45 3.47
N ARG A 26 -2.51 4.15 3.52
CA ARG A 26 -1.25 3.71 2.89
C ARG A 26 -0.29 3.08 3.89
N VAL A 27 -0.29 3.60 5.11
CA VAL A 27 0.55 3.14 6.22
C VAL A 27 -0.25 3.06 7.51
N LEU A 28 0.13 2.14 8.39
CA LEU A 28 -0.32 2.07 9.77
C LEU A 28 0.87 2.32 10.69
N LYS A 29 0.70 3.23 11.64
CA LYS A 29 1.63 3.37 12.76
C LYS A 29 1.14 2.47 13.90
N ILE A 30 1.94 1.50 14.29
CA ILE A 30 1.64 0.59 15.40
C ILE A 30 2.68 0.81 16.48
N ARG A 31 2.23 0.79 17.74
CA ARG A 31 3.11 0.76 18.89
C ARG A 31 3.19 -0.67 19.42
N THR A 32 4.40 -1.19 19.56
CA THR A 32 4.63 -2.52 20.12
C THR A 32 4.47 -2.49 21.65
N THR A 33 4.30 -3.66 22.26
CA THR A 33 4.26 -3.80 23.72
C THR A 33 5.56 -3.34 24.39
N LEU A 34 6.67 -3.34 23.66
CA LEU A 34 7.98 -2.84 24.10
C LEU A 34 8.09 -1.31 24.01
N GLY A 35 7.09 -0.63 23.43
CA GLY A 35 7.04 0.82 23.33
C GLY A 35 7.55 1.38 22.00
N ASP A 36 8.13 0.55 21.14
CA ASP A 36 8.64 0.96 19.83
C ASP A 36 7.50 1.30 18.88
N GLU A 37 7.73 2.29 18.02
CA GLU A 37 6.80 2.67 16.95
C GLU A 37 7.27 2.09 15.62
N GLN A 38 6.39 1.36 14.95
CA GLN A 38 6.67 0.78 13.63
C GLN A 38 5.64 1.26 12.62
N LEU A 39 6.13 1.61 11.42
CA LEU A 39 5.29 1.90 10.26
C LEU A 39 5.16 0.63 9.41
N MET A 40 3.92 0.24 9.15
CA MET A 40 3.60 -0.87 8.27
C MET A 40 2.90 -0.35 7.01
N SER A 41 3.32 -0.80 5.84
CA SER A 41 2.65 -0.48 4.58
C SER A 41 1.43 -1.36 4.37
N PHE A 42 0.36 -0.79 3.81
CA PHE A 42 -0.82 -1.53 3.41
C PHE A 42 -0.77 -1.89 1.94
N THR A 43 -1.28 -3.09 1.65
CA THR A 43 -1.74 -3.45 0.31
C THR A 43 -3.15 -4.03 0.43
N TYR A 44 -3.93 -3.89 -0.64
CA TYR A 44 -5.34 -4.25 -0.68
C TYR A 44 -5.56 -5.35 -1.70
N GLU A 45 -6.15 -6.45 -1.24
CA GLU A 45 -6.69 -7.48 -2.13
C GLU A 45 -8.00 -7.02 -2.75
N ARG A 46 -8.26 -7.41 -4.00
CA ARG A 46 -9.50 -7.11 -4.74
C ARG A 46 -9.84 -5.61 -4.79
N LEU A 47 -8.82 -4.76 -4.75
CA LEU A 47 -8.99 -3.31 -4.82
C LEU A 47 -9.65 -2.92 -6.16
N PRO A 48 -10.77 -2.19 -6.20
CA PRO A 48 -11.30 -1.66 -7.44
C PRO A 48 -10.40 -0.58 -8.07
N ASN A 49 -10.84 0.02 -9.18
CA ASN A 49 -10.21 1.25 -9.65
C ASN A 49 -10.43 2.37 -8.64
N PHE A 50 -9.37 3.14 -8.40
CA PHE A 50 -9.35 4.22 -7.42
C PHE A 50 -8.52 5.37 -7.97
N CYS A 51 -8.70 6.55 -7.40
CA CYS A 51 -8.05 7.76 -7.85
C CYS A 51 -6.63 7.86 -7.29
N TYR A 52 -5.63 8.04 -8.15
CA TYR A 52 -4.24 8.16 -7.67
C TYR A 52 -3.92 9.54 -7.08
N LEU A 53 -4.76 10.54 -7.34
CA LEU A 53 -4.60 11.89 -6.79
C LEU A 53 -5.11 11.99 -5.35
N CYS A 54 -6.34 11.54 -5.10
CA CYS A 54 -6.98 11.69 -3.79
C CYS A 54 -7.02 10.40 -2.98
N GLY A 55 -6.84 9.23 -3.61
CA GLY A 55 -6.88 7.93 -2.95
C GLY A 55 -8.27 7.34 -2.73
N CYS A 56 -9.34 8.03 -3.15
CA CYS A 56 -10.72 7.55 -2.99
C CYS A 56 -11.12 6.56 -4.08
N LEU A 57 -12.10 5.71 -3.75
CA LEU A 57 -12.71 4.78 -4.68
C LEU A 57 -13.80 5.46 -5.52
N GLY A 58 -14.12 4.88 -6.67
CA GLY A 58 -15.27 5.28 -7.49
C GLY A 58 -14.98 6.21 -8.67
N HIS A 59 -13.77 6.78 -8.78
CA HIS A 59 -13.37 7.59 -9.93
C HIS A 59 -11.90 7.42 -10.29
N LEU A 60 -11.54 7.83 -11.50
CA LEU A 60 -10.15 7.88 -11.99
C LEU A 60 -9.57 9.27 -11.79
N SER A 61 -8.24 9.37 -11.76
CA SER A 61 -7.53 10.65 -11.60
C SER A 61 -8.02 11.76 -12.52
N LYS A 62 -8.33 11.45 -13.80
CA LYS A 62 -8.85 12.42 -14.78
C LYS A 62 -10.23 13.02 -14.43
N TYR A 63 -10.99 12.38 -13.56
CA TYR A 63 -12.32 12.81 -13.11
C TYR A 63 -12.31 13.25 -11.65
N CYS A 64 -11.14 13.48 -11.07
CA CYS A 64 -11.03 13.87 -9.67
C CYS A 64 -11.39 15.35 -9.50
N GLU A 65 -12.29 15.64 -8.55
CA GLU A 65 -12.73 17.00 -8.22
C GLU A 65 -11.57 17.93 -7.86
N MET A 66 -10.51 17.40 -7.26
CA MET A 66 -9.30 18.17 -6.94
C MET A 66 -8.69 18.85 -8.18
N ARG A 67 -8.85 18.31 -9.39
CA ARG A 67 -8.32 18.92 -10.62
C ARG A 67 -9.01 20.23 -11.00
N PHE A 68 -10.19 20.50 -10.43
CA PHE A 68 -10.98 21.71 -10.70
C PHE A 68 -10.89 22.74 -9.57
N THR A 69 -9.99 22.54 -8.60
CA THR A 69 -9.75 23.50 -7.52
C THR A 69 -8.68 24.51 -7.93
N ASP A 70 -8.80 25.75 -7.44
CA ASP A 70 -7.89 26.85 -7.81
C ASP A 70 -6.42 26.59 -7.45
N ASN A 71 -6.18 25.75 -6.43
CA ASN A 71 -4.85 25.42 -5.93
C ASN A 71 -4.29 24.11 -6.51
N PHE A 72 -4.90 23.58 -7.58
CA PHE A 72 -4.47 22.32 -8.16
C PHE A 72 -3.12 22.47 -8.88
N VAL A 73 -2.13 21.74 -8.38
CA VAL A 73 -0.85 21.52 -9.09
C VAL A 73 -0.84 20.09 -9.59
N ASP A 74 -0.64 19.90 -10.89
CA ASP A 74 -0.58 18.56 -11.46
C ASP A 74 0.68 17.83 -10.97
N PRO A 75 0.55 16.73 -10.19
CA PRO A 75 1.71 15.99 -9.71
C PRO A 75 2.42 15.21 -10.82
N GLY A 76 1.85 15.13 -12.03
CA GLY A 76 2.38 14.30 -13.11
C GLY A 76 2.45 12.84 -12.66
N ASN A 77 3.67 12.30 -12.62
CA ASN A 77 3.93 10.91 -12.18
C ASN A 77 4.12 10.77 -10.67
N ALA A 78 4.23 11.87 -9.91
CA ALA A 78 4.49 11.89 -8.47
C ALA A 78 3.19 11.85 -7.65
N THR A 79 2.25 10.97 -8.01
CA THR A 79 0.97 10.88 -7.32
C THR A 79 1.12 10.23 -5.93
N PRO A 80 0.37 10.68 -4.90
CA PRO A 80 0.50 10.14 -3.54
C PRO A 80 0.05 8.68 -3.40
N TYR A 81 -0.67 8.17 -4.40
CA TYR A 81 -1.08 6.78 -4.49
C TYR A 81 -0.64 6.17 -5.83
N GLY A 82 -0.66 4.84 -5.91
CA GLY A 82 -0.30 4.14 -7.13
C GLY A 82 -0.64 2.64 -7.10
N PRO A 83 -0.25 1.91 -8.16
CA PRO A 83 -0.58 0.50 -8.33
C PRO A 83 0.01 -0.39 -7.23
N TRP A 84 1.06 0.07 -6.54
CA TRP A 84 1.70 -0.59 -5.40
C TRP A 84 0.77 -0.80 -4.19
N LEU A 85 -0.39 -0.13 -4.14
CA LEU A 85 -1.43 -0.42 -3.13
C LEU A 85 -2.20 -1.71 -3.41
N ARG A 86 -2.06 -2.29 -4.60
CA ARG A 86 -2.69 -3.58 -4.91
C ARG A 86 -1.80 -4.69 -4.39
N ALA A 87 -2.38 -5.59 -3.60
CA ALA A 87 -1.67 -6.78 -3.16
C ALA A 87 -1.30 -7.63 -4.39
N THR A 88 -0.02 -7.94 -4.56
CA THR A 88 0.44 -8.91 -5.54
C THR A 88 0.22 -10.30 -4.97
N ASN A 89 -0.48 -11.16 -5.70
CA ASN A 89 -0.53 -12.59 -5.40
C ASN A 89 0.79 -13.26 -5.80
N LEU A 90 1.93 -12.79 -5.27
CA LEU A 90 3.17 -13.52 -5.38
C LEU A 90 3.05 -14.77 -4.49
N PRO A 91 3.16 -15.98 -5.04
CA PRO A 91 3.21 -17.19 -4.23
C PRO A 91 4.34 -17.02 -3.22
N SER A 92 4.04 -17.23 -1.93
CA SER A 92 4.92 -16.98 -0.79
C SER A 92 6.14 -17.93 -0.71
N GLY A 93 6.65 -18.39 -1.84
CA GLY A 93 7.70 -19.40 -1.95
C GLY A 93 8.62 -19.15 -3.14
N ARG A 94 9.45 -18.11 -3.09
CA ARG A 94 10.77 -18.16 -3.71
C ARG A 94 11.73 -17.19 -3.01
N ASN A 95 12.48 -17.75 -2.08
CA ASN A 95 13.76 -17.23 -1.64
C ASN A 95 14.60 -16.97 -2.90
N ARG A 96 14.82 -15.69 -3.24
CA ARG A 96 15.92 -15.28 -4.09
C ARG A 96 16.94 -14.62 -3.18
N ASN A 97 17.79 -15.46 -2.59
CA ASN A 97 19.20 -15.10 -2.46
C ASN A 97 19.66 -14.69 -3.86
N SER A 98 19.75 -13.39 -4.07
CA SER A 98 20.50 -12.81 -5.16
C SER A 98 21.19 -11.62 -4.55
N ALA A 99 22.35 -11.91 -3.96
CA ALA A 99 23.39 -10.96 -3.72
C ALA A 99 23.48 -10.01 -4.92
N ALA A 100 23.22 -8.73 -4.70
CA ALA A 100 23.67 -7.69 -5.60
C ALA A 100 25.19 -7.57 -5.42
N SER A 101 25.92 -8.51 -6.03
CA SER A 101 27.31 -8.26 -6.39
C SER A 101 27.29 -7.22 -7.51
N LEU A 102 27.94 -6.10 -7.21
CA LEU A 102 28.68 -5.21 -8.10
C LEU A 102 28.71 -5.62 -9.57
N ASN A 103 28.42 -4.67 -10.46
CA ASN A 103 29.45 -4.13 -11.35
C ASN A 103 28.93 -2.90 -12.12
N SER A 104 29.67 -1.80 -11.95
CA SER A 104 29.76 -0.70 -12.92
C SER A 104 30.41 -1.17 -14.22
N PRO A 105 30.24 -0.40 -15.30
CA PRO A 105 31.39 0.33 -15.82
C PRO A 105 31.32 1.84 -15.55
#